data_AF-A0A970FQX1-F1
#
_entry.id   AF-A0A970FQX1-F1
#
_cell.length_a   1.000
_cell.length_b   1.000
_cell.length_c   1.000
_cell.angle_alpha   90.00
_cell.angle_beta   90.00
_cell.angle_gamma   90.00
#
_symmetry.space_group_name_H-M   'P 1'
#
loop_
_entity.id
_entity.type
_entity.pdbx_description
1 polymer ?
#
loop_
_entity_poly.entity_id
_entity_poly.type
_entity_poly.pdbx_seq_one_letter_code
_entity_poly.pdbx_strand_id
1 'polypeptide(L)'
;MYHKTLFSNPDRHDGPFQISHDFQFIPLNLSENFDWPDGSSEKNKLKHIEWRLKRLADRGFGGVVINIAFKKYMEDETAWKRFVKTVDMAVELGLRIWIYDEQYYPSGMAGGLALRGHPELEAKALGCLIKDVDSPDAPVRIASPHGHASLKFAFAVPLIAMQNNENAAVTCPDFKRQEEISHLADSGGGLCWDCPGGKWRIYCFFTRSNYEGTYLCRTIRSPHRNIDCLSTTAVKRFLDITYGNYGKWLGERLGKDIEAIFADEPGLLAYTPYPENYTYTRKKAPSESIVEQPDLSIPILPFMHWSDEIEEDFLQYCGYSLKDSLPELFDGESKRACGLRLDYRRCTAKMFDEAYNRQYIHLAE
;
A
#
# COMPACT_ATOMS: atom_id res chain seq x y z
N MET A 1 19.15 -13.01 32.00
CA MET A 1 18.23 -14.13 31.71
C MET A 1 17.03 -13.94 32.62
N TYR A 2 15.84 -13.62 32.10
CA TYR A 2 14.66 -13.39 32.96
C TYR A 2 14.24 -14.70 33.63
N HIS A 3 14.15 -14.69 34.97
CA HIS A 3 13.75 -15.86 35.75
C HIS A 3 12.25 -16.08 35.56
N LYS A 4 11.86 -17.13 34.82
CA LYS A 4 10.45 -17.45 34.50
C LYS A 4 9.54 -17.59 35.73
N THR A 5 10.12 -17.84 36.91
CA THR A 5 9.41 -18.00 38.18
C THR A 5 9.10 -16.67 38.90
N LEU A 6 9.70 -15.55 38.47
CA LEU A 6 9.46 -14.23 39.06
C LEU A 6 8.31 -13.47 38.38
N PHE A 7 7.78 -13.99 37.27
CA PHE A 7 6.69 -13.38 36.50
C PHE A 7 5.32 -13.90 36.94
N SER A 8 5.10 -13.95 38.25
CA SER A 8 3.81 -14.29 38.87
C SER A 8 3.06 -13.00 39.17
N ASN A 9 1.99 -12.74 38.42
CA ASN A 9 1.13 -11.55 38.54
C ASN A 9 1.88 -10.20 38.43
N PRO A 10 2.64 -9.98 37.33
CA PRO A 10 3.30 -8.69 37.09
C PRO A 10 2.25 -7.57 36.95
N ASP A 11 2.64 -6.35 37.30
CA ASP A 11 1.77 -5.20 37.10
C ASP A 11 1.39 -5.08 35.62
N ARG A 12 0.09 -5.01 35.36
CA ARG A 12 -0.49 -4.98 34.01
C ARG A 12 -0.53 -3.59 33.42
N HIS A 13 -0.40 -2.55 34.24
CA HIS A 13 -0.44 -1.16 33.76
C HIS A 13 0.60 -0.91 32.65
N ASP A 14 1.82 -1.44 32.84
CA ASP A 14 2.94 -1.35 31.90
C ASP A 14 3.13 -2.62 31.07
N GLY A 15 2.14 -3.52 31.12
CA GLY A 15 2.17 -4.79 30.40
C GLY A 15 2.07 -4.60 28.89
N PRO A 16 2.71 -5.48 28.09
CA PRO A 16 2.63 -5.41 26.64
C PRO A 16 1.21 -5.70 26.13
N PHE A 17 0.96 -5.31 24.88
CA PHE A 17 -0.27 -5.66 24.18
C PHE A 17 -0.03 -6.86 23.28
N GLN A 18 -1.02 -7.75 23.20
CA GLN A 18 -1.00 -8.85 22.26
C GLN A 18 -1.94 -8.57 21.09
N ILE A 19 -1.40 -8.52 19.87
CA ILE A 19 -2.23 -8.60 18.66
C ILE A 19 -2.88 -9.97 18.61
N SER A 20 -4.20 -10.00 18.66
CA SER A 20 -5.02 -11.22 18.59
C SER A 20 -6.06 -11.05 17.50
N HIS A 21 -5.69 -11.48 16.28
CA HIS A 21 -6.66 -11.62 15.21
C HIS A 21 -7.68 -12.67 15.62
N ASP A 22 -8.93 -12.23 15.74
CA ASP A 22 -10.16 -13.00 15.93
C ASP A 22 -10.15 -14.13 16.95
N PHE A 23 -9.11 -14.20 17.78
CA PHE A 23 -8.80 -15.26 18.74
C PHE A 23 -8.81 -16.68 18.16
N GLN A 24 -8.77 -16.82 16.83
CA GLN A 24 -8.52 -18.07 16.13
C GLN A 24 -7.01 -18.23 15.94
N PHE A 25 -6.31 -17.18 15.50
CA PHE A 25 -4.93 -17.29 15.05
C PHE A 25 -3.90 -17.65 16.17
N ILE A 26 -2.93 -18.50 15.81
CA ILE A 26 -1.78 -18.92 16.65
C ILE A 26 -0.56 -18.03 16.34
N PRO A 27 0.07 -17.37 17.34
CA PRO A 27 1.37 -16.72 17.17
C PRO A 27 2.43 -17.70 16.63
N LEU A 28 3.27 -17.25 15.71
CA LEU A 28 4.41 -18.04 15.20
C LEU A 28 5.24 -18.55 16.39
N ASN A 29 5.55 -19.86 16.40
CA ASN A 29 6.36 -20.58 17.40
C ASN A 29 5.67 -21.09 18.69
N LEU A 30 4.34 -21.17 18.72
CA LEU A 30 3.63 -21.93 19.76
C LEU A 30 3.15 -23.29 19.24
N SER A 31 3.37 -24.36 20.02
CA SER A 31 3.06 -25.75 19.64
C SER A 31 1.65 -26.21 20.00
N GLU A 32 0.94 -25.46 20.84
CA GLU A 32 -0.43 -25.75 21.24
C GLU A 32 -1.39 -25.27 20.12
N ASN A 33 -2.25 -26.17 19.65
CA ASN A 33 -3.27 -25.83 18.66
C ASN A 33 -4.40 -25.07 19.36
N PHE A 34 -4.46 -23.75 19.16
CA PHE A 34 -5.47 -22.87 19.79
C PHE A 34 -6.61 -22.49 18.85
N ASP A 35 -6.68 -23.08 17.66
CA ASP A 35 -7.88 -22.95 16.83
C ASP A 35 -9.04 -23.68 17.48
N TRP A 36 -10.23 -23.08 17.46
CA TRP A 36 -11.45 -23.87 17.58
C TRP A 36 -11.75 -24.58 16.26
N PRO A 37 -12.25 -25.83 16.27
CA PRO A 37 -12.61 -26.55 15.05
C PRO A 37 -13.67 -25.82 14.22
N ASP A 38 -13.63 -26.00 12.91
CA ASP A 38 -14.71 -25.59 12.02
C ASP A 38 -16.06 -26.19 12.49
N GLY A 39 -17.11 -25.38 12.42
CA GLY A 39 -18.45 -25.76 12.92
C GLY A 39 -18.63 -25.66 14.43
N SER A 40 -17.63 -25.17 15.19
CA SER A 40 -17.80 -24.88 16.62
C SER A 40 -18.99 -23.97 16.91
N SER A 41 -19.78 -24.31 17.92
CA SER A 41 -20.90 -23.46 18.37
C SER A 41 -20.39 -22.11 18.90
N GLU A 42 -21.21 -21.06 18.80
CA GLU A 42 -20.87 -19.74 19.33
C GLU A 42 -20.56 -19.77 20.84
N LYS A 43 -21.25 -20.64 21.59
CA LYS A 43 -20.97 -20.85 23.02
C LYS A 43 -19.54 -21.35 23.25
N ASN A 44 -19.06 -22.26 22.42
CA ASN A 44 -17.71 -22.80 22.55
C ASN A 44 -16.65 -21.79 22.11
N LYS A 45 -16.91 -21.02 21.04
CA LYS A 45 -16.02 -19.94 20.62
C LYS A 45 -15.87 -18.87 21.71
N LEU A 46 -16.97 -18.43 22.31
CA LEU A 46 -16.95 -17.46 23.41
C LEU A 46 -16.17 -17.97 24.63
N LYS A 47 -16.36 -19.23 25.03
CA LYS A 47 -15.55 -19.85 26.11
C LYS A 47 -14.06 -19.89 25.78
N HIS A 48 -13.72 -20.15 24.51
CA HIS A 48 -12.33 -20.17 24.08
C HIS A 48 -11.71 -18.76 24.14
N ILE A 49 -12.44 -17.74 23.66
CA ILE A 49 -12.03 -16.33 23.73
C ILE A 49 -11.80 -15.91 25.18
N GLU A 50 -12.76 -16.18 26.06
CA GLU A 50 -12.67 -15.86 27.49
C GLU A 50 -11.43 -16.51 28.13
N TRP A 51 -11.18 -17.78 27.83
CA TRP A 51 -10.00 -18.49 28.32
C TRP A 51 -8.69 -17.87 27.79
N ARG A 52 -8.62 -17.47 26.51
CA ARG A 52 -7.44 -16.80 25.94
C ARG A 52 -7.19 -15.44 26.58
N LEU A 53 -8.23 -14.63 26.79
CA LEU A 53 -8.11 -13.33 27.45
C LEU A 53 -7.64 -13.48 28.90
N LYS A 54 -8.22 -14.41 29.66
CA LYS A 54 -7.76 -14.74 31.03
C LYS A 54 -6.29 -15.14 31.04
N ARG A 55 -5.89 -16.01 30.11
CA ARG A 55 -4.50 -16.45 29.96
C ARG A 55 -3.53 -15.29 29.73
N LEU A 56 -3.92 -14.28 28.95
CA LEU A 56 -3.13 -13.07 28.71
C LEU A 56 -3.06 -12.20 29.96
N ALA A 57 -4.20 -11.96 30.62
CA ALA A 57 -4.27 -11.20 31.87
C ALA A 57 -3.40 -11.84 32.97
N ASP A 58 -3.51 -13.16 33.18
CA ASP A 58 -2.72 -13.93 34.15
C ASP A 58 -1.21 -13.90 33.86
N ARG A 59 -0.85 -13.64 32.60
CA ARG A 59 0.53 -13.51 32.11
C ARG A 59 1.02 -12.08 32.10
N GLY A 60 0.28 -11.12 32.64
CA GLY A 60 0.77 -9.75 32.73
C GLY A 60 0.60 -8.87 31.51
N PHE A 61 -0.17 -9.31 30.51
CA PHE A 61 -0.48 -8.42 29.40
C PHE A 61 -1.38 -7.29 29.88
N GLY A 62 -1.06 -6.06 29.48
CA GLY A 62 -1.84 -4.88 29.82
C GLY A 62 -3.07 -4.71 28.92
N GLY A 63 -3.03 -5.32 27.74
CA GLY A 63 -4.12 -5.20 26.78
C GLY A 63 -4.00 -6.10 25.56
N VAL A 64 -4.94 -5.92 24.65
CA VAL A 64 -5.05 -6.63 23.38
C VAL A 64 -5.28 -5.66 22.23
N VAL A 65 -4.69 -5.97 21.08
CA VAL A 65 -5.04 -5.33 19.81
C VAL A 65 -5.88 -6.34 19.03
N ILE A 66 -7.15 -6.03 18.78
CA ILE A 66 -8.13 -6.99 18.25
C ILE A 66 -8.84 -6.44 17.04
N ASN A 67 -9.33 -7.34 16.20
CA ASN A 67 -10.17 -7.03 15.05
C ASN A 67 -11.29 -8.05 14.92
N ILE A 68 -12.32 -7.70 14.14
CA ILE A 68 -13.35 -8.65 13.75
C ILE A 68 -12.76 -9.84 12.97
N ALA A 69 -13.43 -10.99 13.08
CA ALA A 69 -13.11 -12.21 12.34
C ALA A 69 -12.81 -11.96 10.87
N PHE A 70 -11.73 -12.58 10.37
CA PHE A 70 -11.35 -12.43 8.97
C PHE A 70 -12.34 -13.12 8.03
N LYS A 71 -13.00 -14.21 8.43
CA LYS A 71 -14.03 -14.83 7.58
C LYS A 71 -15.23 -13.87 7.44
N LYS A 72 -15.58 -13.51 6.20
CA LYS A 72 -16.61 -12.50 5.89
C LYS A 72 -16.39 -11.19 6.67
N TYR A 73 -15.14 -10.72 6.65
CA TYR A 73 -14.66 -9.54 7.34
C TYR A 73 -15.62 -8.35 7.17
N MET A 74 -15.95 -7.66 8.26
CA MET A 74 -16.94 -6.56 8.36
C MET A 74 -18.40 -6.91 7.98
N GLU A 75 -18.67 -8.03 7.33
CA GLU A 75 -19.98 -8.38 6.75
C GLU A 75 -20.77 -9.41 7.59
N ASP A 76 -20.11 -10.19 8.46
CA ASP A 76 -20.78 -11.21 9.28
C ASP A 76 -21.34 -10.65 10.61
N GLU A 77 -22.66 -10.51 10.68
CA GLU A 77 -23.39 -10.08 11.88
C GLU A 77 -23.12 -10.97 13.11
N THR A 78 -22.92 -12.28 12.91
CA THR A 78 -22.60 -13.21 14.01
C THR A 78 -21.20 -12.95 14.53
N ALA A 79 -20.25 -12.62 13.65
CA ALA A 79 -18.90 -12.23 14.04
C ALA A 79 -18.89 -10.91 14.81
N TRP A 80 -19.73 -9.94 14.42
CA TRP A 80 -19.91 -8.70 15.16
C TRP A 80 -20.46 -8.91 16.57
N LYS A 81 -21.53 -9.71 16.71
CA LYS A 81 -22.09 -10.07 18.04
C LYS A 81 -21.05 -10.73 18.93
N ARG A 82 -20.19 -11.57 18.35
CA ARG A 82 -19.08 -12.22 19.07
C ARG A 82 -17.99 -11.21 19.42
N PHE A 83 -17.66 -10.28 18.52
CA PHE A 83 -16.69 -9.22 18.77
C PHE A 83 -17.12 -8.33 19.93
N VAL A 84 -18.37 -7.85 19.97
CA VAL A 84 -18.91 -7.06 21.09
C VAL A 84 -18.76 -7.80 22.43
N LYS A 85 -19.11 -9.09 22.49
CA LYS A 85 -18.90 -9.91 23.68
C LYS A 85 -17.43 -10.08 24.07
N THR A 86 -16.55 -10.09 23.07
CA THR A 86 -15.10 -10.15 23.31
C THR A 86 -14.59 -8.87 23.96
N VAL A 87 -15.12 -7.71 23.54
CA VAL A 87 -14.84 -6.43 24.20
C VAL A 87 -15.35 -6.46 25.64
N ASP A 88 -16.57 -6.95 25.89
CA ASP A 88 -17.12 -7.09 27.25
C ASP A 88 -16.20 -7.90 28.16
N MET A 89 -15.78 -9.08 27.71
CA MET A 89 -14.86 -9.96 28.45
C MET A 89 -13.52 -9.29 28.72
N ALA A 90 -12.96 -8.56 27.75
CA ALA A 90 -11.68 -7.87 27.91
C ALA A 90 -11.79 -6.75 28.95
N VAL A 91 -12.88 -5.97 28.93
CA VAL A 91 -13.17 -4.93 29.93
C VAL A 91 -13.35 -5.53 31.32
N GLU A 92 -14.11 -6.62 31.47
CA GLU A 92 -14.30 -7.33 32.75
C GLU A 92 -12.98 -7.83 33.35
N LEU A 93 -12.03 -8.20 32.48
CA LEU A 93 -10.70 -8.62 32.89
C LEU A 93 -9.76 -7.44 33.17
N GLY A 94 -10.17 -6.20 32.90
CA GLY A 94 -9.32 -5.01 33.02
C GLY A 94 -8.18 -4.98 32.00
N LEU A 95 -8.40 -5.55 30.81
CA LEU A 95 -7.47 -5.44 29.69
C LEU A 95 -7.80 -4.18 28.88
N ARG A 96 -6.79 -3.38 28.56
CA ARG A 96 -6.93 -2.27 27.62
C ARG A 96 -7.11 -2.80 26.19
N ILE A 97 -7.84 -2.10 25.35
CA ILE A 97 -8.27 -2.61 24.04
C ILE A 97 -7.93 -1.62 22.96
N TRP A 98 -7.19 -2.07 21.95
CA TRP A 98 -6.96 -1.35 20.70
C TRP A 98 -7.66 -2.08 19.54
N ILE A 99 -8.11 -1.34 18.54
CA ILE A 99 -8.69 -1.90 17.31
C ILE A 99 -7.63 -1.96 16.20
N TYR A 100 -7.42 -3.16 15.67
CA TYR A 100 -6.71 -3.37 14.41
C TYR A 100 -7.70 -3.21 13.25
N ASP A 101 -7.35 -2.40 12.25
CA ASP A 101 -8.30 -1.90 11.25
C ASP A 101 -8.34 -2.65 9.93
N GLU A 102 -7.49 -3.66 9.75
CA GLU A 102 -7.36 -4.38 8.49
C GLU A 102 -7.59 -5.90 8.62
N GLN A 103 -8.00 -6.52 7.51
CA GLN A 103 -7.92 -7.95 7.28
C GLN A 103 -6.53 -8.30 6.73
N TYR A 104 -5.63 -8.71 7.61
CA TYR A 104 -4.19 -8.86 7.34
C TYR A 104 -3.49 -7.52 7.12
N TYR A 105 -2.46 -7.51 6.28
CA TYR A 105 -1.48 -6.44 6.11
C TYR A 105 -1.39 -6.08 4.62
N PRO A 106 -1.13 -4.80 4.27
CA PRO A 106 -1.13 -3.59 5.12
C PRO A 106 -2.52 -2.91 5.17
N SER A 107 -2.71 -1.91 6.03
CA SER A 107 -3.95 -1.13 6.10
C SER A 107 -4.25 -0.38 4.80
N GLY A 108 -5.53 -0.34 4.44
CA GLY A 108 -6.08 0.41 3.31
C GLY A 108 -7.11 -0.35 2.48
N MET A 109 -7.27 -1.65 2.69
CA MET A 109 -8.07 -2.52 1.84
C MET A 109 -9.36 -3.03 2.45
N ALA A 110 -9.42 -3.13 3.77
CA ALA A 110 -10.51 -3.74 4.52
C ALA A 110 -10.89 -5.12 3.95
N GLY A 111 -9.90 -5.96 3.70
CA GLY A 111 -10.10 -7.29 3.10
C GLY A 111 -10.62 -7.28 1.66
N GLY A 112 -10.34 -6.22 0.90
CA GLY A 112 -10.81 -6.02 -0.46
C GLY A 112 -12.12 -5.24 -0.58
N LEU A 113 -12.75 -4.88 0.54
CA LEU A 113 -13.99 -4.10 0.55
C LEU A 113 -13.78 -2.67 0.05
N ALA A 114 -12.61 -2.07 0.34
CA ALA A 114 -12.32 -0.69 -0.05
C ALA A 114 -12.35 -0.48 -1.57
N LEU A 115 -11.91 -1.45 -2.37
CA LEU A 115 -11.95 -1.37 -3.83
C LEU A 115 -13.17 -2.05 -4.47
N ARG A 116 -14.00 -2.76 -3.68
CA ARG A 116 -15.16 -3.49 -4.22
C ARG A 116 -16.16 -2.51 -4.86
N GLY A 117 -16.26 -2.56 -6.19
CA GLY A 117 -17.11 -1.67 -6.98
C GLY A 117 -16.54 -0.26 -7.19
N HIS A 118 -15.29 -0.03 -6.78
CA HIS A 118 -14.61 1.26 -6.85
C HIS A 118 -13.15 1.13 -7.32
N PRO A 119 -12.90 0.62 -8.54
CA PRO A 119 -11.55 0.45 -9.07
C PRO A 119 -10.81 1.79 -9.27
N GLU A 120 -11.53 2.91 -9.35
CA GLU A 120 -10.96 4.25 -9.46
C GLU A 120 -10.13 4.68 -8.24
N LEU A 121 -10.37 4.05 -7.07
CA LEU A 121 -9.70 4.36 -5.80
C LEU A 121 -8.39 3.58 -5.61
N GLU A 122 -8.04 2.70 -6.55
CA GLU A 122 -6.84 1.88 -6.49
C GLU A 122 -5.57 2.73 -6.62
N ALA A 123 -4.53 2.36 -5.87
CA ALA A 123 -3.20 2.94 -6.04
C ALA A 123 -2.68 2.70 -7.46
N LYS A 124 -2.28 3.78 -8.14
CA LYS A 124 -1.69 3.72 -9.49
C LYS A 124 -0.20 4.07 -9.44
N ALA A 125 0.48 3.67 -10.50
CA ALA A 125 1.88 4.02 -10.73
C ALA A 125 2.06 4.59 -12.13
N LEU A 126 3.01 5.51 -12.27
CA LEU A 126 3.48 6.03 -13.56
C LEU A 126 4.80 5.32 -13.89
N GLY A 127 4.76 4.39 -14.84
CA GLY A 127 5.92 3.69 -15.38
C GLY A 127 6.56 4.46 -16.54
N CYS A 128 7.89 4.47 -16.60
CA CYS A 128 8.65 5.16 -17.65
C CYS A 128 9.42 4.17 -18.53
N LEU A 129 9.10 4.15 -19.81
CA LEU A 129 9.91 3.48 -20.83
C LEU A 129 10.88 4.50 -21.42
N ILE A 130 12.17 4.19 -21.31
CA ILE A 130 13.26 5.04 -21.84
C ILE A 130 13.86 4.34 -23.05
N LYS A 131 14.00 5.05 -24.17
CA LYS A 131 14.57 4.52 -25.40
C LYS A 131 15.43 5.55 -26.13
N ASP A 132 16.68 5.19 -26.39
CA ASP A 132 17.55 5.97 -27.25
C ASP A 132 17.27 5.67 -28.73
N VAL A 133 17.30 6.73 -29.53
CA VAL A 133 17.02 6.72 -30.96
C VAL A 133 18.09 7.55 -31.67
N ASP A 134 18.69 6.99 -32.70
CA ASP A 134 19.61 7.69 -33.61
C ASP A 134 18.94 7.75 -34.97
N SER A 135 18.52 8.96 -35.36
CA SER A 135 18.05 9.38 -36.68
C SER A 135 17.56 8.23 -37.58
N PRO A 136 16.41 7.61 -37.28
CA PRO A 136 15.96 6.44 -38.01
C PRO A 136 15.41 6.84 -39.39
N ASP A 137 15.67 6.03 -40.41
CA ASP A 137 15.05 6.17 -41.74
C ASP A 137 13.53 5.86 -41.74
N ALA A 138 12.98 5.49 -40.58
CA ALA A 138 11.59 5.11 -40.39
C ALA A 138 11.00 5.73 -39.09
N PRO A 139 9.67 5.92 -39.00
CA PRO A 139 9.03 6.44 -37.80
C PRO A 139 9.34 5.60 -36.57
N VAL A 140 9.54 6.27 -35.43
CA VAL A 140 9.71 5.60 -34.14
C VAL A 140 8.34 5.13 -33.65
N ARG A 141 8.21 3.82 -33.44
CA ARG A 141 7.02 3.20 -32.85
C ARG A 141 7.35 2.60 -31.49
N ILE A 142 6.58 2.95 -30.48
CA ILE A 142 6.68 2.40 -29.11
C ILE A 142 5.27 1.98 -28.70
N ALA A 143 5.02 0.68 -28.59
CA ALA A 143 3.74 0.17 -28.11
C ALA A 143 3.56 0.43 -26.62
N SER A 144 2.31 0.57 -26.16
CA SER A 144 2.02 0.46 -24.72
C SER A 144 2.41 -0.94 -24.23
N PRO A 145 3.23 -1.06 -23.16
CA PRO A 145 3.61 -2.36 -22.62
C PRO A 145 2.39 -3.11 -22.05
N HIS A 146 2.42 -4.44 -22.09
CA HIS A 146 1.39 -5.28 -21.46
C HIS A 146 1.15 -4.84 -20.00
N GLY A 147 -0.11 -4.84 -19.57
CA GLY A 147 -0.52 -4.41 -18.23
C GLY A 147 -0.43 -2.89 -17.95
N HIS A 148 -0.09 -2.08 -18.94
CA HIS A 148 -0.10 -0.62 -18.84
C HIS A 148 -1.27 -0.01 -19.65
N ALA A 149 -1.74 1.15 -19.21
CA ALA A 149 -2.76 1.92 -19.91
C ALA A 149 -2.18 2.58 -21.18
N SER A 150 -3.01 3.33 -21.90
CA SER A 150 -2.55 4.18 -23.00
C SER A 150 -1.52 5.21 -22.51
N LEU A 151 -0.65 5.64 -23.43
CA LEU A 151 0.37 6.66 -23.22
C LEU A 151 -0.23 7.89 -22.52
N LYS A 152 0.28 8.20 -21.32
CA LYS A 152 -0.12 9.40 -20.57
C LYS A 152 0.71 10.59 -20.99
N PHE A 153 2.04 10.42 -21.04
CA PHE A 153 2.97 11.47 -21.47
C PHE A 153 4.09 10.91 -22.34
N ALA A 154 4.60 11.70 -23.28
CA ALA A 154 5.84 11.41 -23.98
C ALA A 154 6.70 12.65 -24.19
N PHE A 155 8.01 12.45 -24.08
CA PHE A 155 9.00 13.50 -24.29
C PHE A 155 10.14 12.99 -25.16
N ALA A 156 10.60 13.82 -26.10
CA ALA A 156 11.85 13.63 -26.83
C ALA A 156 12.90 14.59 -26.29
N VAL A 157 14.06 14.07 -25.87
CA VAL A 157 15.15 14.88 -25.32
C VAL A 157 16.41 14.68 -26.16
N PRO A 158 17.02 15.74 -26.72
CA PRO A 158 18.20 15.57 -27.55
C PRO A 158 19.37 15.08 -26.70
N LEU A 159 20.17 14.16 -27.26
CA LEU A 159 21.39 13.67 -26.65
C LEU A 159 22.57 14.54 -27.06
N ILE A 160 23.31 15.04 -26.09
CA ILE A 160 24.51 15.86 -26.29
C ILE A 160 25.76 15.12 -25.81
N ALA A 161 26.90 15.36 -26.44
CA ALA A 161 28.18 14.84 -25.97
C ALA A 161 28.71 15.69 -24.82
N MET A 162 29.08 15.05 -23.72
CA MET A 162 29.84 15.65 -22.63
C MET A 162 31.17 14.91 -22.44
N GLN A 163 32.20 15.68 -22.10
CA GLN A 163 33.49 15.10 -21.69
C GLN A 163 33.41 14.74 -20.22
N ASN A 164 33.71 13.48 -19.89
CA ASN A 164 33.93 13.07 -18.51
C ASN A 164 35.39 13.31 -18.09
N ASN A 165 35.68 13.16 -16.80
CA ASN A 165 37.04 13.32 -16.24
C ASN A 165 38.06 12.30 -16.78
N GLU A 166 37.62 11.30 -17.54
CA GLU A 166 38.43 10.24 -18.15
C GLU A 166 38.65 10.45 -19.66
N ASN A 167 38.29 11.64 -20.20
CA ASN A 167 38.34 11.99 -21.63
C ASN A 167 37.50 11.09 -22.56
N ALA A 168 36.56 10.31 -22.02
CA ALA A 168 35.58 9.60 -22.82
C ALA A 168 34.38 10.52 -23.13
N ALA A 169 33.94 10.53 -24.40
CA ALA A 169 32.70 11.19 -24.78
C ALA A 169 31.51 10.36 -24.29
N VAL A 170 30.75 10.89 -23.34
CA VAL A 170 29.50 10.30 -22.85
C VAL A 170 28.34 11.11 -23.42
N THR A 171 27.32 10.44 -23.96
CA THR A 171 26.09 11.11 -24.38
C THR A 171 25.13 11.22 -23.21
N CYS A 172 24.60 12.41 -22.93
CA CYS A 172 23.58 12.62 -21.91
C CYS A 172 22.38 13.42 -22.45
N PRO A 173 21.20 13.31 -21.82
CA PRO A 173 20.02 14.08 -22.23
C PRO A 173 20.15 15.57 -21.87
N ASP A 174 19.86 16.46 -22.81
CA ASP A 174 19.71 17.90 -22.54
C ASP A 174 18.25 18.24 -22.21
N PHE A 175 17.88 18.05 -20.95
CA PHE A 175 16.51 18.28 -20.47
C PHE A 175 15.98 19.70 -20.69
N LYS A 176 16.86 20.70 -20.91
CA LYS A 176 16.43 22.08 -21.23
C LYS A 176 15.84 22.20 -22.63
N ARG A 177 16.17 21.26 -23.52
CA ARG A 177 15.72 21.22 -24.92
C ARG A 177 14.74 20.07 -25.17
N GLN A 178 14.13 19.53 -24.12
CA GLN A 178 13.11 18.51 -24.27
C GLN A 178 11.89 19.05 -25.04
N GLU A 179 11.24 18.17 -25.78
CA GLU A 179 10.00 18.43 -26.51
C GLU A 179 8.91 17.51 -25.98
N GLU A 180 7.74 18.07 -25.65
CA GLU A 180 6.56 17.29 -25.29
C GLU A 180 5.88 16.80 -26.58
N ILE A 181 5.76 15.48 -26.69
CA ILE A 181 5.27 14.81 -27.90
C ILE A 181 4.10 13.86 -27.60
N SER A 182 3.39 14.08 -26.48
CA SER A 182 2.28 13.19 -26.08
C SER A 182 1.13 13.22 -27.08
N HIS A 183 0.95 14.32 -27.79
CA HIS A 183 -0.06 14.48 -28.85
C HIS A 183 0.15 13.53 -30.05
N LEU A 184 1.30 12.85 -30.12
CA LEU A 184 1.62 11.84 -31.14
C LEU A 184 1.32 10.41 -30.68
N ALA A 185 0.48 10.26 -29.64
CA ALA A 185 -0.06 8.97 -29.25
C ALA A 185 -0.81 8.31 -30.42
N ASP A 186 -0.56 7.02 -30.64
CA ASP A 186 -1.24 6.26 -31.69
C ASP A 186 -2.55 5.62 -31.17
N SER A 187 -3.34 5.08 -32.10
CA SER A 187 -4.61 4.41 -31.75
C SER A 187 -4.45 3.11 -30.96
N GLY A 188 -3.23 2.55 -30.90
CA GLY A 188 -2.89 1.42 -30.05
C GLY A 188 -2.52 1.83 -28.62
N GLY A 189 -2.57 3.12 -28.28
CA GLY A 189 -2.16 3.65 -26.99
C GLY A 189 -0.65 3.75 -26.82
N GLY A 190 0.12 3.56 -27.89
CA GLY A 190 1.56 3.76 -27.93
C GLY A 190 1.95 5.16 -28.45
N LEU A 191 3.19 5.31 -28.87
CA LEU A 191 3.74 6.50 -29.52
C LEU A 191 4.10 6.18 -30.98
N CYS A 192 3.72 7.06 -31.90
CA CYS A 192 4.20 7.07 -33.27
C CYS A 192 4.80 8.44 -33.60
N TRP A 193 6.14 8.52 -33.66
CA TRP A 193 6.85 9.79 -33.85
C TRP A 193 7.79 9.76 -35.06
N ASP A 194 7.62 10.73 -35.95
CA ASP A 194 8.54 11.00 -37.05
C ASP A 194 9.74 11.81 -36.53
N CYS A 195 10.80 11.10 -36.16
CA CYS A 195 12.02 11.70 -35.60
C CYS A 195 12.63 12.69 -36.61
N PRO A 196 12.85 13.97 -36.24
CA PRO A 196 13.34 15.02 -37.15
C PRO A 196 14.85 14.89 -37.48
N GLY A 197 15.45 13.75 -37.16
CA GLY A 197 16.86 13.45 -37.30
C GLY A 197 17.70 13.81 -36.07
N GLY A 198 18.91 13.25 -35.98
CA GLY A 198 19.80 13.38 -34.83
C GLY A 198 19.58 12.33 -33.74
N LYS A 199 20.26 12.51 -32.59
CA LYS A 199 20.23 11.58 -31.46
C LYS A 199 19.29 12.07 -30.37
N TRP A 200 18.37 11.21 -29.97
CA TRP A 200 17.31 11.51 -29.02
C TRP A 200 17.17 10.40 -27.98
N ARG A 201 16.77 10.78 -26.77
CA ARG A 201 16.23 9.88 -25.76
C ARG A 201 14.74 10.16 -25.63
N ILE A 202 13.93 9.13 -25.84
CA ILE A 202 12.47 9.20 -25.72
C ILE A 202 12.08 8.64 -24.36
N TYR A 203 11.19 9.37 -23.68
CA TYR A 203 10.56 8.96 -22.43
C TYR A 203 9.07 8.81 -22.69
N CYS A 204 8.55 7.59 -22.57
CA CYS A 204 7.12 7.30 -22.66
C CYS A 204 6.60 6.89 -21.28
N PHE A 205 5.62 7.62 -20.78
CA PHE A 205 5.02 7.41 -19.47
C PHE A 205 3.64 6.76 -19.61
N PHE A 206 3.43 5.66 -18.90
CA PHE A 206 2.19 4.90 -18.91
C PHE A 206 1.70 4.67 -17.48
N THR A 207 0.40 4.84 -17.24
CA THR A 207 -0.19 4.49 -15.94
C THR A 207 -0.49 3.01 -15.85
N ARG A 208 -0.43 2.45 -14.65
CA ARG A 208 -0.78 1.05 -14.36
C ARG A 208 -1.21 0.90 -12.90
N SER A 209 -1.79 -0.25 -12.57
CA SER A 209 -1.98 -0.69 -11.19
C SER A 209 -0.63 -0.69 -10.45
N ASN A 210 -0.60 -0.14 -9.22
CA ASN A 210 0.59 -0.15 -8.37
C ASN A 210 0.66 -1.44 -7.53
N TYR A 211 0.62 -2.58 -8.21
CA TYR A 211 0.65 -3.90 -7.59
C TYR A 211 1.91 -4.69 -7.96
N GLU A 212 2.06 -5.12 -9.21
CA GLU A 212 3.22 -5.92 -9.64
C GLU A 212 4.54 -5.16 -9.47
N GLY A 213 5.56 -5.82 -8.92
CA GLY A 213 6.84 -5.16 -8.62
C GLY A 213 6.81 -4.33 -7.33
N THR A 214 5.82 -4.53 -6.46
CA THR A 214 5.77 -3.97 -5.10
C THR A 214 5.84 -5.09 -4.06
N TYR A 215 5.97 -4.71 -2.77
CA TYR A 215 5.95 -5.68 -1.68
C TYR A 215 4.59 -6.39 -1.49
N LEU A 216 3.49 -5.83 -2.02
CA LEU A 216 2.15 -6.41 -1.86
C LEU A 216 2.05 -7.79 -2.50
N CYS A 217 2.64 -7.98 -3.68
CA CYS A 217 2.68 -9.29 -4.35
C CYS A 217 3.45 -10.36 -3.56
N ARG A 218 4.29 -9.93 -2.61
CA ARG A 218 5.12 -10.80 -1.76
C ARG A 218 4.50 -11.07 -0.40
N THR A 219 3.36 -10.47 -0.07
CA THR A 219 2.69 -10.70 1.20
C THR A 219 2.21 -12.15 1.29
N ILE A 220 2.61 -12.84 2.37
CA ILE A 220 2.43 -14.29 2.49
C ILE A 220 0.96 -14.67 2.69
N ARG A 221 0.17 -13.78 3.33
CA ARG A 221 -1.21 -14.10 3.77
C ARG A 221 -2.28 -13.55 2.86
N SER A 222 -2.11 -12.33 2.34
CA SER A 222 -3.12 -11.64 1.53
C SER A 222 -2.47 -10.80 0.44
N PRO A 223 -2.06 -11.39 -0.69
CA PRO A 223 -1.61 -10.62 -1.84
C PRO A 223 -2.84 -10.02 -2.55
N HIS A 224 -2.93 -8.70 -2.53
CA HIS A 224 -4.00 -7.91 -3.13
C HIS A 224 -3.53 -6.48 -3.39
N ARG A 225 -4.16 -5.79 -4.34
CA ARG A 225 -4.04 -4.35 -4.60
C ARG A 225 -4.37 -3.54 -3.35
N ASN A 226 -3.90 -2.30 -3.28
CA ASN A 226 -4.24 -1.36 -2.20
C ASN A 226 -4.92 -0.11 -2.75
N ILE A 227 -5.66 0.61 -1.90
CA ILE A 227 -6.15 1.95 -2.21
C ILE A 227 -4.99 2.94 -2.40
N ASP A 228 -5.26 4.02 -3.10
CA ASP A 228 -4.38 5.18 -3.13
C ASP A 228 -4.41 5.90 -1.77
N CYS A 229 -3.34 5.72 -0.98
CA CYS A 229 -3.19 6.38 0.31
C CYS A 229 -2.87 7.89 0.20
N LEU A 230 -2.71 8.43 -1.01
CA LEU A 230 -2.62 9.87 -1.26
C LEU A 230 -3.99 10.49 -1.59
N SER A 231 -5.02 9.66 -1.86
CA SER A 231 -6.37 10.13 -2.16
C SER A 231 -7.21 10.22 -0.89
N THR A 232 -7.67 11.42 -0.56
CA THR A 232 -8.59 11.64 0.57
C THR A 232 -9.87 10.81 0.41
N THR A 233 -10.36 10.66 -0.82
CA THR A 233 -11.57 9.90 -1.13
C THR A 233 -11.38 8.41 -0.88
N ALA A 234 -10.24 7.85 -1.32
CA ALA A 234 -9.94 6.44 -1.15
C ALA A 234 -9.75 6.07 0.33
N VAL A 235 -8.98 6.88 1.08
CA VAL A 235 -8.80 6.68 2.52
C VAL A 235 -10.13 6.83 3.27
N LYS A 236 -10.93 7.85 2.96
CA LYS A 236 -12.23 8.04 3.60
C LYS A 236 -13.11 6.81 3.45
N ARG A 237 -13.16 6.23 2.25
CA ARG A 237 -13.94 5.02 2.00
C ARG A 237 -13.45 3.85 2.85
N PHE A 238 -12.14 3.65 2.95
CA PHE A 238 -11.57 2.61 3.82
C PHE A 238 -12.02 2.81 5.28
N LEU A 239 -11.92 4.03 5.82
CA LEU A 239 -12.35 4.36 7.17
C LEU A 239 -13.87 4.18 7.39
N ASP A 240 -14.69 4.57 6.42
CA ASP A 240 -16.14 4.38 6.46
C ASP A 240 -16.52 2.89 6.53
N ILE A 241 -15.76 2.02 5.84
CA ILE A 241 -15.97 0.56 5.85
C ILE A 241 -15.51 -0.04 7.17
N THR A 242 -14.36 0.37 7.70
CA THR A 242 -13.78 -0.22 8.90
C THR A 242 -14.40 0.41 10.14
N TYR A 243 -14.00 1.64 10.46
CA TYR A 243 -14.43 2.35 11.65
C TYR A 243 -15.88 2.80 11.61
N GLY A 244 -16.45 3.04 10.42
CA GLY A 244 -17.89 3.25 10.29
C GLY A 244 -18.70 2.02 10.71
N ASN A 245 -18.19 0.79 10.51
CA ASN A 245 -18.84 -0.40 11.06
C ASN A 245 -18.52 -0.62 12.54
N TYR A 246 -17.28 -0.40 13.00
CA TYR A 246 -17.00 -0.43 14.43
C TYR A 246 -17.88 0.54 15.21
N GLY A 247 -18.10 1.76 14.69
CA GLY A 247 -18.99 2.75 15.29
C GLY A 247 -20.45 2.30 15.39
N LYS A 248 -20.99 1.62 14.37
CA LYS A 248 -22.35 1.04 14.41
C LYS A 248 -22.52 -0.01 15.51
N TRP A 249 -21.49 -0.82 15.74
CA TRP A 249 -21.57 -1.97 16.65
C TRP A 249 -21.13 -1.67 18.09
N LEU A 250 -20.22 -0.72 18.26
CA LEU A 250 -19.66 -0.35 19.56
C LEU A 250 -20.23 0.95 20.10
N GLY A 251 -20.69 1.87 19.26
CA GLY A 251 -21.21 3.18 19.68
C GLY A 251 -20.23 3.92 20.59
N GLU A 252 -20.73 4.42 21.72
CA GLU A 252 -19.96 5.16 22.74
C GLU A 252 -18.85 4.33 23.41
N ARG A 253 -18.75 3.03 23.13
CA ARG A 253 -17.61 2.22 23.59
C ARG A 253 -16.32 2.60 22.86
N LEU A 254 -16.41 3.15 21.65
CA LEU A 254 -15.27 3.83 21.02
C LEU A 254 -14.92 5.06 21.87
N GLY A 255 -13.66 5.17 22.30
CA GLY A 255 -13.21 6.24 23.18
C GLY A 255 -13.48 6.02 24.68
N LYS A 256 -14.34 5.06 25.04
CA LYS A 256 -14.57 4.67 26.45
C LYS A 256 -13.87 3.36 26.81
N ASP A 257 -14.19 2.28 26.10
CA ASP A 257 -13.62 0.95 26.33
C ASP A 257 -12.46 0.67 25.36
N ILE A 258 -12.50 1.27 24.17
CA ILE A 258 -11.45 1.19 23.15
C ILE A 258 -10.55 2.43 23.30
N GLU A 259 -9.30 2.20 23.65
CA GLU A 259 -8.33 3.25 23.99
C GLU A 259 -7.59 3.79 22.77
N ALA A 260 -7.35 2.96 21.76
CA ALA A 260 -6.64 3.38 20.55
C ALA A 260 -6.99 2.54 19.33
N ILE A 261 -6.50 3.01 18.19
CA ILE A 261 -6.59 2.35 16.89
C ILE A 261 -5.19 2.04 16.37
N PHE A 262 -5.05 0.93 15.66
CA PHE A 262 -3.80 0.43 15.10
C PHE A 262 -3.94 0.26 13.59
N ALA A 263 -3.19 1.07 12.84
CA ALA A 263 -3.01 0.95 11.40
C ALA A 263 -1.67 0.26 11.12
N ASP A 264 -1.67 -0.77 10.27
CA ASP A 264 -0.52 -1.63 9.98
C ASP A 264 0.17 -1.22 8.68
N GLU A 265 1.23 -0.42 8.82
CA GLU A 265 2.17 0.02 7.77
C GLU A 265 1.51 0.44 6.43
N PRO A 266 0.58 1.42 6.44
CA PRO A 266 0.14 2.07 5.19
C PRO A 266 1.33 2.68 4.45
N GLY A 267 1.31 2.68 3.12
CA GLY A 267 2.45 3.20 2.35
C GLY A 267 2.21 3.33 0.86
N LEU A 268 3.17 3.99 0.19
CA LEU A 268 3.08 4.35 -1.24
C LEU A 268 3.47 3.23 -2.21
N LEU A 269 3.59 1.99 -1.70
CA LEU A 269 3.84 0.77 -2.47
C LEU A 269 5.11 0.86 -3.32
N ALA A 270 6.25 1.09 -2.66
CA ALA A 270 7.52 1.28 -3.33
C ALA A 270 7.98 0.03 -4.12
N TYR A 271 8.76 0.28 -5.17
CA TYR A 271 9.38 -0.75 -5.99
C TYR A 271 10.12 -1.78 -5.13
N THR A 272 9.80 -3.05 -5.34
CA THR A 272 10.41 -4.19 -4.68
C THR A 272 10.70 -5.26 -5.75
N PRO A 273 11.97 -5.47 -6.14
CA PRO A 273 12.31 -6.44 -7.17
C PRO A 273 11.89 -7.86 -6.76
N TYR A 274 11.46 -8.66 -7.73
CA TYR A 274 11.27 -10.10 -7.53
C TYR A 274 12.65 -10.78 -7.36
N PRO A 275 12.80 -11.71 -6.42
CA PRO A 275 13.97 -12.59 -6.37
C PRO A 275 14.15 -13.34 -7.70
N GLU A 276 15.40 -13.63 -8.08
CA GLU A 276 15.66 -14.52 -9.22
C GLU A 276 14.93 -15.86 -9.02
N ASN A 277 14.21 -16.32 -10.05
CA ASN A 277 13.36 -17.53 -10.02
C ASN A 277 12.19 -17.47 -9.03
N TYR A 278 11.65 -16.29 -8.75
CA TYR A 278 10.43 -16.15 -7.96
C TYR A 278 9.30 -17.00 -8.57
N THR A 279 8.86 -18.01 -7.83
CA THR A 279 7.68 -18.80 -8.13
C THR A 279 6.65 -18.53 -7.05
N TYR A 280 5.42 -18.26 -7.46
CA TYR A 280 4.33 -18.05 -6.51
C TYR A 280 3.94 -19.40 -5.89
N THR A 281 4.46 -19.70 -4.70
CA THR A 281 4.11 -20.93 -3.96
C THR A 281 3.29 -20.59 -2.72
N ARG A 282 2.00 -20.96 -2.69
CA ARG A 282 1.15 -20.79 -1.50
C ARG A 282 0.91 -22.15 -0.81
N LYS A 283 1.08 -22.22 0.52
CA LYS A 283 0.87 -23.45 1.32
C LYS A 283 -0.37 -23.46 2.22
N LYS A 284 -0.93 -22.31 2.64
CA LYS A 284 -2.19 -22.23 3.41
C LYS A 284 -2.85 -20.86 3.19
N ALA A 285 -4.13 -20.85 2.81
CA ALA A 285 -4.96 -19.64 2.71
C ALA A 285 -5.74 -19.47 4.03
N PRO A 286 -5.61 -18.34 4.75
CA PRO A 286 -6.39 -18.16 5.97
C PRO A 286 -7.78 -17.52 5.78
N SER A 287 -8.24 -17.21 4.55
CA SER A 287 -9.64 -16.77 4.34
C SER A 287 -10.11 -16.91 2.90
N GLU A 288 -11.43 -16.99 2.73
CA GLU A 288 -12.18 -16.87 1.45
C GLU A 288 -12.15 -15.44 0.86
N SER A 289 -11.31 -14.53 1.39
CA SER A 289 -11.19 -13.15 0.89
C SER A 289 -10.38 -13.08 -0.41
N ILE A 290 -10.48 -11.94 -1.10
CA ILE A 290 -9.91 -11.68 -2.42
C ILE A 290 -8.41 -12.03 -2.42
N VAL A 291 -8.01 -12.92 -3.33
CA VAL A 291 -6.60 -13.26 -3.56
C VAL A 291 -6.30 -12.89 -5.00
N GLU A 292 -5.42 -11.92 -5.18
CA GLU A 292 -4.99 -11.50 -6.50
C GLU A 292 -3.62 -12.09 -6.80
N GLN A 293 -3.55 -12.92 -7.84
CA GLN A 293 -2.26 -13.42 -8.29
C GLN A 293 -1.57 -12.32 -9.11
N PRO A 294 -0.28 -12.02 -8.85
CA PRO A 294 0.45 -11.08 -9.68
C PRO A 294 0.59 -11.62 -11.11
N ASP A 295 0.40 -10.76 -12.10
CA ASP A 295 0.73 -11.10 -13.49
C ASP A 295 2.24 -10.89 -13.72
N LEU A 296 3.00 -11.98 -13.63
CA LEU A 296 4.45 -11.96 -13.82
C LEU A 296 4.89 -11.65 -15.27
N SER A 297 3.96 -11.58 -16.22
CA SER A 297 4.26 -11.17 -17.60
C SER A 297 4.26 -9.65 -17.80
N ILE A 298 3.76 -8.88 -16.83
CA ILE A 298 3.80 -7.41 -16.87
C ILE A 298 5.26 -6.94 -16.73
N PRO A 299 5.81 -6.20 -17.70
CA PRO A 299 7.16 -5.66 -17.60
C PRO A 299 7.23 -4.63 -16.47
N ILE A 300 8.26 -4.73 -15.62
CA ILE A 300 8.46 -3.77 -14.53
C ILE A 300 9.41 -2.67 -15.00
N LEU A 301 8.83 -1.63 -15.59
CA LEU A 301 9.53 -0.38 -15.88
C LEU A 301 9.93 0.34 -14.59
N PRO A 302 10.93 1.23 -14.59
CA PRO A 302 11.08 2.21 -13.52
C PRO A 302 9.74 2.95 -13.33
N PHE A 303 9.25 3.02 -12.10
CA PHE A 303 7.96 3.67 -11.82
C PHE A 303 7.98 4.45 -10.51
N MET A 304 7.01 5.33 -10.38
CA MET A 304 6.69 6.07 -9.16
C MET A 304 5.19 5.93 -8.87
N HIS A 305 4.79 6.07 -7.61
CA HIS A 305 3.38 6.20 -7.24
C HIS A 305 2.75 7.37 -8.01
N TRP A 306 1.49 7.25 -8.42
CA TRP A 306 0.84 8.30 -9.20
C TRP A 306 -0.62 8.45 -8.82
N SER A 307 -0.90 9.42 -7.98
CA SER A 307 -2.27 9.81 -7.61
C SER A 307 -2.87 10.70 -8.70
N ASP A 308 -4.19 10.77 -8.81
CA ASP A 308 -4.85 11.56 -9.86
C ASP A 308 -4.66 13.07 -9.62
N GLU A 309 -4.54 13.49 -8.36
CA GLU A 309 -4.37 14.88 -7.91
C GLU A 309 -2.90 15.35 -7.89
N ILE A 310 -1.94 14.44 -8.11
CA ILE A 310 -0.51 14.71 -7.84
C ILE A 310 0.08 15.84 -8.68
N GLU A 311 -0.39 16.06 -9.91
CA GLU A 311 0.11 17.13 -10.78
C GLU A 311 -0.31 18.52 -10.26
N GLU A 312 -1.55 18.63 -9.78
CA GLU A 312 -2.11 19.86 -9.21
C GLU A 312 -1.45 20.17 -7.87
N ASP A 313 -1.42 19.19 -6.96
CA ASP A 313 -0.82 19.34 -5.63
C ASP A 313 0.67 19.66 -5.73
N PHE A 314 1.39 19.00 -6.64
CA PHE A 314 2.80 19.29 -6.85
C PHE A 314 3.00 20.72 -7.36
N LEU A 315 2.19 21.18 -8.32
CA LEU A 315 2.26 22.55 -8.81
C LEU A 315 1.98 23.55 -7.69
N GLN A 316 0.97 23.30 -6.86
CA GLN A 316 0.62 24.14 -5.72
C GLN A 316 1.74 24.18 -4.67
N TYR A 317 2.34 23.03 -4.34
CA TYR A 317 3.33 22.93 -3.28
C TYR A 317 4.74 23.34 -3.69
N CYS A 318 5.12 23.08 -4.94
CA CYS A 318 6.48 23.29 -5.42
C CYS A 318 6.60 24.52 -6.34
N GLY A 319 5.48 25.02 -6.87
CA GLY A 319 5.44 26.22 -7.72
C GLY A 319 5.89 26.00 -9.16
N TYR A 320 6.01 24.75 -9.61
CA TYR A 320 6.36 24.41 -10.99
C TYR A 320 5.74 23.06 -11.41
N SER A 321 5.67 22.83 -12.72
CA SER A 321 5.04 21.64 -13.32
C SER A 321 5.82 20.36 -13.03
N LEU A 322 5.12 19.37 -12.45
CA LEU A 322 5.64 18.00 -12.30
C LEU A 322 5.83 17.35 -13.67
N LYS A 323 4.82 17.47 -14.55
CA LYS A 323 4.82 16.94 -15.91
C LYS A 323 6.08 17.36 -16.68
N ASP A 324 6.38 18.66 -16.70
CA ASP A 324 7.52 19.20 -17.43
C ASP A 324 8.86 18.81 -16.81
N SER A 325 8.84 18.24 -15.61
CA SER A 325 10.04 17.77 -14.91
C SER A 325 10.22 16.25 -15.01
N LEU A 326 9.27 15.50 -15.60
CA LEU A 326 9.23 14.03 -15.57
C LEU A 326 10.50 13.37 -16.15
N PRO A 327 11.02 13.74 -17.34
CA PRO A 327 12.24 13.12 -17.86
C PRO A 327 13.44 13.27 -16.92
N GLU A 328 13.69 14.50 -16.43
CA GLU A 328 14.80 14.76 -15.49
C GLU A 328 14.55 14.12 -14.12
N LEU A 329 13.29 14.02 -13.69
CA LEU A 329 12.92 13.34 -12.44
C LEU A 329 13.24 11.85 -12.49
N PHE A 330 13.18 11.18 -13.65
CA PHE A 330 13.52 9.76 -13.79
C PHE A 330 15.01 9.53 -14.03
N ASP A 331 15.59 10.25 -14.99
CA ASP A 331 16.92 9.93 -15.57
C ASP A 331 17.98 11.03 -15.33
N GLY A 332 17.61 12.13 -14.67
CA GLY A 332 18.53 13.21 -14.36
C GLY A 332 19.49 12.90 -13.20
N GLU A 333 20.75 13.28 -13.36
CA GLU A 333 21.83 13.14 -12.36
C GLU A 333 22.30 14.48 -11.78
N SER A 334 21.72 15.59 -12.24
CA SER A 334 22.10 16.93 -11.80
C SER A 334 21.67 17.21 -10.36
N LYS A 335 22.26 18.24 -9.71
CA LYS A 335 21.76 18.74 -8.41
C LYS A 335 20.29 19.16 -8.48
N ARG A 336 19.85 19.69 -9.63
CA ARG A 336 18.44 20.01 -9.87
C ARG A 336 17.62 18.73 -9.85
N ALA A 337 18.02 17.69 -10.57
CA ALA A 337 17.34 16.39 -10.58
C ALA A 337 17.22 15.76 -9.17
N CYS A 338 18.27 15.84 -8.36
CA CYS A 338 18.19 15.43 -6.95
C CYS A 338 17.15 16.27 -6.18
N GLY A 339 17.12 17.59 -6.39
CA GLY A 339 16.11 18.48 -5.83
C GLY A 339 14.69 18.11 -6.25
N LEU A 340 14.47 17.85 -7.55
CA LEU A 340 13.17 17.40 -8.09
C LEU A 340 12.65 16.15 -7.37
N ARG A 341 13.52 15.15 -7.14
CA ARG A 341 13.14 13.91 -6.43
C ARG A 341 12.83 14.16 -4.95
N LEU A 342 13.51 15.13 -4.31
CA LEU A 342 13.19 15.54 -2.94
C LEU A 342 11.84 16.26 -2.87
N ASP A 343 11.58 17.17 -3.80
CA ASP A 343 10.32 17.92 -3.86
C ASP A 343 9.14 17.00 -4.16
N TYR A 344 9.32 16.03 -5.05
CA TYR A 344 8.34 14.97 -5.29
C TYR A 344 8.01 14.18 -4.01
N ARG A 345 9.04 13.73 -3.28
CA ARG A 345 8.84 13.00 -2.01
C ARG A 345 8.19 13.85 -0.93
N ARG A 346 8.47 15.15 -0.90
CA ARG A 346 7.83 16.09 0.04
C ARG A 346 6.36 16.30 -0.32
N CYS A 347 6.05 16.43 -1.61
CA CYS A 347 4.67 16.53 -2.10
C CYS A 347 3.87 15.29 -1.69
N THR A 348 4.35 14.09 -2.03
CA THR A 348 3.62 12.85 -1.67
C THR A 348 3.53 12.64 -0.16
N ALA A 349 4.53 13.04 0.63
CA ALA A 349 4.44 12.99 2.08
C ALA A 349 3.36 13.93 2.64
N LYS A 350 3.18 15.13 2.06
CA LYS A 350 2.10 16.04 2.44
C LYS A 350 0.73 15.50 2.05
N MET A 351 0.60 15.01 0.82
CA MET A 351 -0.64 14.37 0.36
C MET A 351 -1.01 13.19 1.25
N PHE A 352 -0.03 12.36 1.64
CA PHE A 352 -0.26 11.25 2.59
C PHE A 352 -0.68 11.75 3.97
N ASP A 353 -0.05 12.81 4.49
CA ASP A 353 -0.46 13.41 5.77
C ASP A 353 -1.91 13.91 5.73
N GLU A 354 -2.30 14.52 4.61
CA GLU A 354 -3.65 15.04 4.37
C GLU A 354 -4.69 13.94 4.20
N ALA A 355 -4.42 12.99 3.31
CA ALA A 355 -5.33 11.91 3.00
C ALA A 355 -5.42 10.90 4.14
N TYR A 356 -4.29 10.51 4.73
CA TYR A 356 -4.22 9.43 5.70
C TYR A 356 -4.21 9.94 7.14
N ASN A 357 -3.12 10.57 7.58
CA ASN A 357 -2.91 10.89 8.99
C ASN A 357 -4.01 11.80 9.55
N ARG A 358 -4.37 12.89 8.85
CA ARG A 358 -5.39 13.84 9.33
C ARG A 358 -6.77 13.20 9.46
N GLN A 359 -7.13 12.28 8.56
CA GLN A 359 -8.42 11.58 8.67
C GLN A 359 -8.43 10.60 9.86
N TYR A 360 -7.31 9.93 10.15
CA TYR A 360 -7.19 9.10 11.35
C TYR A 360 -7.22 9.93 12.63
N ILE A 361 -6.56 11.09 12.66
CA ILE A 361 -6.60 12.02 13.79
C ILE A 361 -8.04 12.48 14.03
N HIS A 362 -8.73 12.94 12.99
CA HIS A 362 -10.12 13.39 13.09
C HIS A 362 -11.08 12.27 13.54
N LEU A 363 -10.79 11.03 13.18
CA LEU A 363 -11.58 9.87 13.64
C LEU A 363 -11.34 9.56 15.13
N ALA A 364 -10.14 9.83 15.65
CA ALA A 364 -9.76 9.54 17.03
C ALA A 364 -10.15 10.66 18.01
N GLU A 365 -10.30 11.89 17.53
CA GLU A 365 -10.88 13.04 18.25
C GLU A 365 -12.41 12.94 18.37
#